data_AF-A0ABD3RXY2-F1
#
_entry.id   AF-A0ABD3RXY2-F1
#
_cell.length_a   1.000
_cell.length_b   1.000
_cell.length_c   1.000
_cell.angle_alpha   90.00
_cell.angle_beta   90.00
_cell.angle_gamma   90.00
#
_symmetry.space_group_name_H-M   'P 1'
#
loop_
_entity.id
_entity.type
_entity.pdbx_description
1 polymer ?
#
loop_
_entity_poly.entity_id
_entity_poly.type
_entity_poly.pdbx_seq_one_letter_code
_entity_poly.pdbx_strand_id
1 'polypeptide(L)'
;MASVISSTPPPPVGDTRSDDDAPPPDKSSDYIRTTTQNYISRNAKISGAHNLVAGGRSIVKSGVEIRGDYGVPIYVGRYCRFDEGVVLTPCVVPKSSDPLHSPSSSMPPHPPGTNERAIPLSIGSHTRIGRDTILNSISIGSCVIIGSNCALMTRTKIHDCCVIEDGTVLPPDMVIPPYSRVRGNPGRIVGTIPECACVEFAEIRVGDYLDFVGGLVVDGNGN
;
A
#
# COMPACT_ATOMS: atom_id res chain seq x y z
N MET A 1 -38.06 19.34 -61.98
CA MET A 1 -38.40 18.83 -60.64
C MET A 1 -37.20 18.05 -60.11
N ALA A 2 -36.77 18.36 -58.87
CA ALA A 2 -35.67 17.79 -58.09
C ALA A 2 -34.24 18.12 -58.60
N SER A 3 -33.56 19.17 -58.10
CA SER A 3 -32.95 19.39 -56.77
C SER A 3 -31.49 18.95 -56.72
N VAL A 4 -30.63 19.97 -56.80
CA VAL A 4 -29.21 19.98 -56.46
C VAL A 4 -28.98 19.52 -55.02
N ILE A 5 -28.09 18.53 -54.83
CA ILE A 5 -27.47 18.26 -53.53
C ILE A 5 -25.95 18.36 -53.69
N SER A 6 -25.40 19.41 -53.08
CA SER A 6 -23.98 19.69 -52.97
C SER A 6 -23.32 18.69 -52.01
N SER A 7 -22.40 17.86 -52.49
CA SER A 7 -21.53 17.04 -51.64
C SER A 7 -20.24 17.81 -51.32
N THR A 8 -20.18 18.48 -50.18
CA THR A 8 -18.92 18.94 -49.59
C THR A 8 -18.20 17.77 -48.91
N PRO A 9 -16.88 17.56 -49.14
CA PRO A 9 -16.11 16.55 -48.43
C PRO A 9 -15.85 16.95 -46.96
N PRO A 10 -15.68 15.99 -46.03
CA PRO A 10 -15.36 16.29 -44.64
C PRO A 10 -13.92 16.85 -44.50
N PRO A 11 -13.64 17.66 -43.46
CA PRO A 11 -12.30 18.20 -43.21
C PRO A 11 -11.32 17.08 -42.81
N PRO A 12 -10.01 17.28 -43.06
CA PRO A 12 -8.99 16.32 -42.65
C PRO A 12 -8.91 16.25 -41.13
N VAL A 13 -8.95 15.03 -40.59
CA VAL A 13 -8.65 14.75 -39.18
C VAL A 13 -7.19 15.13 -38.97
N GLY A 14 -6.97 16.22 -38.23
CA GLY A 14 -5.65 16.57 -37.74
C GLY A 14 -5.22 15.51 -36.75
N ASP A 15 -4.24 14.69 -37.13
CA ASP A 15 -3.49 13.85 -36.20
C ASP A 15 -2.76 14.78 -35.23
N THR A 16 -3.42 15.15 -34.14
CA THR A 16 -2.77 15.68 -32.95
C THR A 16 -1.84 14.59 -32.45
N ARG A 17 -0.54 14.83 -32.63
CA ARG A 17 0.54 14.20 -31.89
C ARG A 17 0.17 14.19 -30.40
N SER A 18 -0.11 13.00 -29.87
CA SER A 18 0.10 12.73 -28.46
C SER A 18 1.48 12.15 -28.35
N ASP A 19 2.44 13.04 -28.18
CA ASP A 19 3.74 12.74 -27.59
C ASP A 19 3.50 12.21 -26.16
N ASP A 20 3.23 10.91 -26.03
CA ASP A 20 3.25 10.17 -24.75
C ASP A 20 4.31 9.05 -24.81
N ASP A 21 5.38 9.26 -25.58
CA ASP A 21 6.66 8.59 -25.33
C ASP A 21 7.36 9.34 -24.19
N ALA A 22 6.77 9.27 -23.00
CA ALA A 22 7.47 9.65 -21.79
C ALA A 22 8.51 8.56 -21.54
N PRO A 23 9.82 8.83 -21.68
CA PRO A 23 10.83 7.86 -21.30
C PRO A 23 10.58 7.48 -19.83
N PRO A 24 10.57 6.18 -19.48
CA PRO A 24 10.41 5.79 -18.09
C PRO A 24 11.47 6.54 -17.27
N PRO A 25 11.09 7.27 -16.21
CA PRO A 25 11.99 8.17 -15.52
C PRO A 25 13.23 7.40 -15.06
N ASP A 26 14.39 7.96 -15.38
CA ASP A 26 15.73 7.44 -15.09
C ASP A 26 15.82 6.94 -13.64
N LYS A 27 15.77 5.62 -13.47
CA LYS A 27 15.33 4.98 -12.22
C LYS A 27 16.38 5.01 -11.12
N SER A 28 17.64 5.33 -11.43
CA SER A 28 18.77 5.13 -10.53
C SER A 28 18.97 6.26 -9.52
N SER A 29 18.78 7.52 -9.94
CA SER A 29 19.01 8.68 -9.07
C SER A 29 17.90 8.93 -8.05
N ASP A 30 16.73 8.35 -8.29
CA ASP A 30 15.50 8.64 -7.55
C ASP A 30 15.36 7.88 -6.23
N TYR A 31 16.25 6.94 -5.92
CA TYR A 31 16.16 6.11 -4.70
C TYR A 31 17.31 6.37 -3.73
N ILE A 32 16.96 6.59 -2.48
CA ILE A 32 17.86 6.66 -1.33
C ILE A 32 18.02 5.26 -0.76
N ARG A 33 19.26 4.80 -0.61
CA ARG A 33 19.58 3.52 0.01
C ARG A 33 20.01 3.73 1.47
N THR A 34 19.36 3.02 2.40
CA THR A 34 19.74 3.01 3.82
C THR A 34 20.77 1.92 4.13
N THR A 35 21.39 1.99 5.32
CA THR A 35 22.33 0.98 5.84
C THR A 35 21.70 -0.42 5.95
N THR A 36 20.41 -0.47 6.27
CA THR A 36 19.60 -1.69 6.33
C THR A 36 19.16 -2.21 4.95
N GLN A 37 19.72 -1.64 3.87
CA GLN A 37 19.38 -1.95 2.49
C GLN A 37 17.91 -1.68 2.14
N ASN A 38 17.27 -0.71 2.79
CA ASN A 38 15.98 -0.22 2.32
C ASN A 38 16.22 0.77 1.17
N TYR A 39 15.39 0.70 0.14
CA TYR A 39 15.39 1.64 -0.98
C TYR A 39 14.15 2.51 -0.87
N ILE A 40 14.34 3.81 -0.67
CA ILE A 40 13.25 4.76 -0.46
C ILE A 40 13.32 5.80 -1.57
N SER A 41 12.25 5.94 -2.35
CA SER A 41 12.20 7.00 -3.37
C SER A 41 12.29 8.39 -2.74
N ARG A 42 13.01 9.31 -3.38
CA ARG A 42 13.10 10.73 -2.96
C ARG A 42 11.74 11.43 -2.98
N ASN A 43 10.81 10.94 -3.80
CA ASN A 43 9.45 11.45 -3.89
C ASN A 43 8.49 10.77 -2.88
N ALA A 44 8.98 9.87 -2.03
CA ALA A 44 8.18 9.31 -0.95
C ALA A 44 8.09 10.31 0.21
N LYS A 45 6.90 10.48 0.76
CA LYS A 45 6.62 11.39 1.87
C LYS A 45 6.46 10.59 3.16
N ILE A 46 7.43 10.70 4.06
CA ILE A 46 7.40 9.98 5.35
C ILE A 46 7.30 11.01 6.47
N SER A 47 6.15 11.11 7.12
CA SER A 47 6.01 11.87 8.38
C SER A 47 6.36 10.97 9.56
N GLY A 48 6.95 11.55 10.62
CA GLY A 48 7.27 10.79 11.83
C GLY A 48 8.27 9.64 11.62
N ALA A 49 9.33 9.84 10.84
CA ALA A 49 10.33 8.80 10.56
C ALA A 49 10.98 8.18 11.82
N HIS A 50 11.00 8.90 12.95
CA HIS A 50 11.46 8.37 14.24
C HIS A 50 10.55 7.28 14.82
N ASN A 51 9.29 7.23 14.39
CA ASN A 51 8.31 6.20 14.77
C ASN A 51 8.26 5.05 13.75
N LEU A 52 8.97 5.14 12.62
CA LEU A 52 8.98 4.10 11.59
C LEU A 52 10.12 3.12 11.85
N VAL A 53 9.77 1.86 12.11
CA VAL A 53 10.73 0.77 12.30
C VAL A 53 10.64 -0.15 11.10
N ALA A 54 11.64 -0.10 10.21
CA ALA A 54 11.72 -0.93 9.02
C ALA A 54 12.72 -2.09 9.18
N GLY A 55 12.28 -3.32 8.92
CA GLY A 55 13.02 -4.56 9.14
C GLY A 55 14.24 -4.79 8.24
N GLY A 56 14.40 -3.99 7.18
CA GLY A 56 15.52 -4.08 6.22
C GLY A 56 15.13 -4.74 4.90
N ARG A 57 15.88 -4.43 3.83
CA ARG A 57 15.62 -4.92 2.46
C ARG A 57 14.21 -4.63 1.94
N SER A 58 13.63 -3.52 2.35
CA SER A 58 12.29 -3.09 1.90
C SER A 58 12.41 -2.00 0.82
N ILE A 59 11.46 -1.97 -0.11
CA ILE A 59 11.41 -1.04 -1.25
C ILE A 59 10.19 -0.15 -1.10
N VAL A 60 10.41 1.16 -1.07
CA VAL A 60 9.40 2.20 -1.04
C VAL A 60 9.48 2.98 -2.35
N LYS A 61 8.48 2.81 -3.21
CA LYS A 61 8.41 3.51 -4.49
C LYS A 61 8.03 4.99 -4.37
N SER A 62 8.04 5.69 -5.51
CA SER A 62 7.64 7.09 -5.66
C SER A 62 6.17 7.30 -5.28
N GLY A 63 5.85 8.43 -4.65
CA GLY A 63 4.47 8.78 -4.28
C GLY A 63 3.89 8.00 -3.10
N VAL A 64 4.69 7.19 -2.40
CA VAL A 64 4.25 6.56 -1.16
C VAL A 64 4.20 7.61 -0.04
N GLU A 65 3.07 7.68 0.66
CA GLU A 65 2.88 8.52 1.84
C GLU A 65 2.78 7.65 3.10
N ILE A 66 3.73 7.78 4.01
CA ILE A 66 3.72 7.09 5.31
C ILE A 66 3.48 8.10 6.42
N ARG A 67 2.35 7.96 7.13
CA ARG A 67 1.95 8.89 8.18
C ARG A 67 2.28 8.39 9.59
N GLY A 68 3.48 8.70 10.08
CA GLY A 68 3.96 8.31 11.43
C GLY A 68 3.81 9.39 12.51
N ASP A 69 3.08 10.47 12.24
CA ASP A 69 2.92 11.65 13.11
C ASP A 69 1.91 11.47 14.26
N TYR A 70 1.20 10.34 14.30
CA TYR A 70 0.20 10.00 15.32
C TYR A 70 0.79 9.54 16.67
N GLY A 71 2.11 9.64 16.86
CA GLY A 71 2.79 9.30 18.12
C GLY A 71 2.86 7.81 18.46
N VAL A 72 2.50 6.92 17.53
CA VAL A 72 2.61 5.47 17.66
C VAL A 72 3.59 4.90 16.63
N PRO A 73 4.33 3.83 16.98
CA PRO A 73 5.27 3.22 16.06
C PRO A 73 4.57 2.47 14.93
N ILE A 74 5.15 2.54 13.73
CA ILE A 74 4.77 1.74 12.57
C ILE A 74 5.86 0.69 12.37
N TYR A 75 5.48 -0.58 12.42
CA TYR A 75 6.39 -1.70 12.20
C TYR A 75 6.25 -2.17 10.76
N VAL A 76 7.37 -2.17 10.03
CA VAL A 76 7.47 -2.70 8.68
C VAL A 76 8.44 -3.88 8.70
N GLY A 77 8.02 -5.03 8.19
CA GLY A 77 8.83 -6.23 8.10
C GLY A 77 9.97 -6.13 7.09
N ARG A 78 10.61 -7.27 6.85
CA ARG A 78 11.67 -7.43 5.84
C ARG A 78 11.09 -7.71 4.46
N TYR A 79 11.78 -7.34 3.39
CA TYR A 79 11.34 -7.61 2.01
C TYR A 79 9.93 -7.09 1.70
N CYS A 80 9.55 -5.98 2.32
CA CYS A 80 8.28 -5.34 2.02
C CYS A 80 8.43 -4.47 0.78
N ARG A 81 7.46 -4.55 -0.13
CA ARG A 81 7.42 -3.72 -1.34
C ARG A 81 6.17 -2.86 -1.33
N PHE A 82 6.37 -1.55 -1.27
CA PHE A 82 5.34 -0.54 -1.41
C PHE A 82 5.39 -0.01 -2.83
N ASP A 83 4.32 -0.23 -3.60
CA ASP A 83 4.23 0.30 -4.94
C ASP A 83 3.85 1.80 -4.95
N GLU A 84 3.71 2.39 -6.13
CA GLU A 84 3.46 3.83 -6.27
C GLU A 84 2.09 4.25 -5.70
N GLY A 85 2.02 5.45 -5.10
CA GLY A 85 0.75 6.01 -4.62
C GLY A 85 0.17 5.35 -3.35
N VAL A 86 0.93 4.49 -2.68
CA VAL A 86 0.45 3.84 -1.45
C VAL A 86 0.38 4.83 -0.31
N VAL A 87 -0.75 4.88 0.39
CA VAL A 87 -0.95 5.73 1.57
C VAL A 87 -1.09 4.86 2.80
N LEU A 88 -0.13 4.98 3.71
CA LEU A 88 -0.13 4.35 5.01
C LEU A 88 -0.61 5.35 6.05
N THR A 89 -1.82 5.14 6.55
CA THR A 89 -2.38 5.90 7.65
C THR A 89 -2.63 4.94 8.82
N PRO A 90 -2.01 5.14 9.99
CA PRO A 90 -2.28 4.30 11.15
C PRO A 90 -3.73 4.49 11.58
N CYS A 91 -4.32 3.41 12.05
CA CYS A 91 -5.71 3.39 12.47
C CYS A 91 -5.92 4.25 13.72
N VAL A 92 -6.64 5.36 13.57
CA VAL A 92 -7.12 6.19 14.67
C VAL A 92 -8.51 5.71 15.06
N VAL A 93 -8.64 5.11 16.24
CA VAL A 93 -9.95 4.68 16.74
C VAL A 93 -10.47 5.73 17.73
N PRO A 94 -11.63 6.34 17.46
CA PRO A 94 -12.30 7.18 18.45
C PRO A 94 -12.80 6.29 19.60
N LYS A 95 -12.44 6.65 20.85
CA LYS A 95 -12.75 5.91 22.08
C LYS A 95 -14.25 5.69 22.37
N SER A 96 -15.17 6.25 21.59
CA SER A 96 -16.62 6.11 21.80
C SER A 96 -17.19 4.73 21.43
N SER A 97 -16.40 3.84 20.80
CA SER A 97 -16.87 2.55 20.28
C SER A 97 -16.21 1.32 20.91
N ASP A 98 -15.53 1.48 22.05
CA ASP A 98 -14.78 0.40 22.71
C ASP A 98 -15.67 -0.39 23.69
N PRO A 99 -16.03 -1.66 23.44
CA PRO A 99 -16.83 -2.49 24.36
C PRO A 99 -16.03 -2.99 25.58
N LEU A 100 -14.71 -2.75 25.61
CA LEU A 100 -13.78 -3.24 26.63
C LEU A 100 -13.46 -2.22 27.73
N HIS A 101 -14.05 -1.02 27.70
CA HIS A 101 -14.08 -0.13 28.86
C HIS A 101 -15.39 -0.38 29.63
N SER A 102 -15.33 -1.27 30.62
CA SER A 102 -16.23 -1.13 31.78
C SER A 102 -16.09 0.29 32.32
N PRO A 103 -17.17 1.04 32.56
CA PRO A 103 -17.08 2.36 33.16
C PRO A 103 -16.61 2.17 34.61
N SER A 104 -15.29 2.23 34.85
CA SER A 104 -14.78 2.36 36.21
C SER A 104 -15.16 3.77 36.67
N SER A 105 -16.22 3.81 37.47
CA SER A 105 -16.86 4.98 38.05
C SER A 105 -15.93 5.74 39.00
N SER A 106 -14.97 6.52 38.50
CA SER A 106 -14.23 7.48 39.35
C SER A 106 -13.34 8.49 38.61
N MET A 107 -13.60 8.86 37.34
CA MET A 107 -12.86 9.95 36.70
C MET A 107 -13.79 10.98 36.06
N PRO A 108 -13.58 12.29 36.32
CA PRO A 108 -14.43 13.36 35.80
C PRO A 108 -14.32 13.48 34.26
N PRO A 109 -15.30 14.13 33.60
CA PRO A 109 -15.34 14.26 32.15
C PRO A 109 -14.18 15.15 31.68
N HIS A 110 -13.15 14.54 31.12
CA HIS A 110 -12.08 15.28 30.43
C HIS A 110 -12.63 15.93 29.15
N PRO A 111 -12.09 17.11 28.76
CA PRO A 111 -12.56 17.88 27.61
C PRO A 111 -12.45 17.10 26.28
N PRO A 112 -13.34 17.37 25.31
CA PRO A 112 -13.33 16.73 24.00
C PRO A 112 -12.16 17.28 23.18
N GLY A 113 -11.06 16.53 23.09
CA GLY A 113 -9.93 16.91 22.23
C GLY A 113 -8.59 16.24 22.49
N THR A 114 -8.46 15.33 23.47
CA THR A 114 -7.11 14.86 23.88
C THR A 114 -6.99 13.36 24.09
N ASN A 115 -7.69 12.52 23.32
CA ASN A 115 -7.64 11.08 23.57
C ASN A 115 -8.00 10.18 22.37
N GLU A 116 -7.53 10.54 21.17
CA GLU A 116 -7.44 9.62 20.04
C GLU A 116 -6.36 8.58 20.35
N ARG A 117 -6.74 7.31 20.61
CA ARG A 117 -5.75 6.23 20.70
C ARG A 117 -5.49 5.75 19.28
N ALA A 118 -4.34 6.13 18.73
CA ALA A 118 -3.82 5.50 17.53
C ALA A 118 -3.37 4.06 17.89
N ILE A 119 -3.70 3.11 17.03
CA ILE A 119 -3.23 1.72 17.18
C ILE A 119 -1.96 1.59 16.32
N PRO A 120 -0.86 1.02 16.86
CA PRO A 120 0.34 0.82 16.07
C PRO A 120 0.04 -0.08 14.87
N LEU A 121 0.46 0.36 13.68
CA LEU A 121 0.35 -0.42 12.46
C LEU A 121 1.51 -1.42 12.41
N SER A 122 1.19 -2.70 12.30
CA SER A 122 2.19 -3.76 12.10
C SER A 122 2.07 -4.37 10.72
N ILE A 123 3.17 -4.42 9.97
CA ILE A 123 3.27 -5.04 8.65
C ILE A 123 4.30 -6.16 8.70
N GLY A 124 3.88 -7.38 8.39
CA GLY A 124 4.73 -8.56 8.36
C GLY A 124 5.75 -8.56 7.22
N SER A 125 6.64 -9.55 7.24
CA SER A 125 7.71 -9.66 6.23
C SER A 125 7.18 -10.24 4.93
N HIS A 126 7.86 -9.97 3.80
CA HIS A 126 7.46 -10.43 2.46
C HIS A 126 6.08 -9.94 2.04
N THR A 127 5.68 -8.76 2.52
CA THR A 127 4.40 -8.15 2.16
C THR A 127 4.55 -7.33 0.89
N ARG A 128 3.62 -7.52 -0.06
CA ARG A 128 3.49 -6.68 -1.26
C ARG A 128 2.26 -5.81 -1.13
N ILE A 129 2.44 -4.51 -1.33
CA ILE A 129 1.35 -3.53 -1.35
C ILE A 129 1.26 -2.96 -2.75
N GLY A 130 0.13 -3.20 -3.41
CA GLY A 130 -0.12 -2.74 -4.77
C GLY A 130 -0.29 -1.24 -4.87
N ARG A 131 -0.33 -0.73 -6.11
CA ARG A 131 -0.40 0.70 -6.41
C ARG A 131 -1.68 1.32 -5.87
N ASP A 132 -1.63 2.61 -5.55
CA ASP A 132 -2.80 3.41 -5.14
C ASP A 132 -3.62 2.76 -4.01
N THR A 133 -2.95 2.02 -3.14
CA THR A 133 -3.59 1.30 -2.04
C THR A 133 -3.58 2.14 -0.78
N ILE A 134 -4.73 2.20 -0.12
CA ILE A 134 -4.89 2.92 1.15
C ILE A 134 -4.92 1.90 2.28
N LEU A 135 -3.94 1.98 3.17
CA LEU A 135 -3.83 1.13 4.35
C LEU A 135 -4.27 1.93 5.58
N ASN A 136 -5.44 1.58 6.12
CA ASN A 136 -5.95 2.05 7.41
C ASN A 136 -6.20 0.86 8.37
N SER A 137 -5.36 -0.18 8.28
CA SER A 137 -5.48 -1.43 9.05
C SER A 137 -4.76 -1.36 10.40
N ILE A 138 -5.02 -2.35 11.26
CA ILE A 138 -4.28 -2.54 12.53
C ILE A 138 -3.03 -3.40 12.30
N SER A 139 -3.20 -4.54 11.65
CA SER A 139 -2.13 -5.53 11.49
C SER A 139 -2.24 -6.25 10.16
N ILE A 140 -1.10 -6.37 9.48
CA ILE A 140 -0.90 -7.14 8.27
C ILE A 140 0.13 -8.22 8.58
N GLY A 141 -0.23 -9.49 8.33
CA GLY A 141 0.65 -10.64 8.51
C GLY A 141 1.83 -10.66 7.55
N SER A 142 2.61 -11.74 7.59
CA SER A 142 3.71 -12.00 6.68
C SER A 142 3.23 -12.70 5.40
N CYS A 143 3.99 -12.56 4.32
CA CYS A 143 3.70 -13.13 3.00
C CYS A 143 2.33 -12.72 2.44
N VAL A 144 1.86 -11.52 2.78
CA VAL A 144 0.58 -11.00 2.30
C VAL A 144 0.77 -10.29 0.96
N ILE A 145 -0.14 -10.56 0.03
CA ILE A 145 -0.18 -9.89 -1.27
C ILE A 145 -1.42 -9.02 -1.30
N ILE A 146 -1.21 -7.71 -1.39
CA ILE A 146 -2.28 -6.74 -1.56
C ILE A 146 -2.23 -6.24 -3.00
N GLY A 147 -3.34 -6.41 -3.70
CA GLY A 147 -3.53 -5.91 -5.05
C GLY A 147 -3.49 -4.38 -5.13
N SER A 148 -3.57 -3.86 -6.35
CA SER A 148 -3.63 -2.44 -6.65
C SER A 148 -5.03 -1.88 -6.38
N ASN A 149 -5.14 -0.59 -6.12
CA ASN A 149 -6.39 0.14 -5.89
C ASN A 149 -7.24 -0.49 -4.77
N CYS A 150 -6.57 -1.07 -3.77
CA CYS A 150 -7.23 -1.66 -2.63
C CYS A 150 -7.43 -0.61 -1.53
N ALA A 151 -8.49 -0.77 -0.74
CA ALA A 151 -8.70 0.07 0.44
C ALA A 151 -8.93 -0.83 1.65
N LEU A 152 -8.01 -0.80 2.62
CA LEU A 152 -8.20 -1.48 3.89
C LEU A 152 -8.81 -0.50 4.87
N MET A 153 -10.04 -0.76 5.31
CA MET A 153 -10.70 0.11 6.28
C MET A 153 -10.16 -0.06 7.71
N THR A 154 -10.57 0.89 8.55
CA THR A 154 -10.26 0.98 9.98
C THR A 154 -10.50 -0.34 10.70
N ARG A 155 -9.58 -0.69 11.62
CA ARG A 155 -9.64 -1.92 12.45
C ARG A 155 -9.57 -3.26 11.71
N THR A 156 -9.19 -3.28 10.44
CA THR A 156 -8.96 -4.53 9.70
C THR A 156 -7.71 -5.26 10.20
N LYS A 157 -7.81 -6.58 10.37
CA LYS A 157 -6.69 -7.48 10.68
C LYS A 157 -6.52 -8.52 9.58
N ILE A 158 -5.34 -8.57 8.98
CA ILE A 158 -4.97 -9.57 7.97
C ILE A 158 -3.93 -10.50 8.58
N HIS A 159 -4.22 -11.80 8.55
CA HIS A 159 -3.27 -12.83 8.98
C HIS A 159 -2.27 -13.19 7.87
N ASP A 160 -1.42 -14.18 8.13
CA ASP A 160 -0.33 -14.56 7.22
C ASP A 160 -0.81 -15.22 5.93
N CYS A 161 0.01 -15.12 4.87
CA CYS A 161 -0.18 -15.75 3.57
C CYS A 161 -1.56 -15.45 2.93
N CYS A 162 -2.08 -14.23 3.14
CA CYS A 162 -3.35 -13.78 2.55
C CYS A 162 -3.13 -13.12 1.19
N VAL A 163 -4.10 -13.27 0.28
CA VAL A 163 -4.10 -12.57 -1.01
C VAL A 163 -5.36 -11.73 -1.14
N ILE A 164 -5.17 -10.44 -1.37
CA ILE A 164 -6.22 -9.47 -1.63
C ILE A 164 -6.13 -9.11 -3.12
N GLU A 165 -7.22 -9.33 -3.86
CA GLU A 165 -7.28 -9.00 -5.28
C GLU A 165 -7.36 -7.50 -5.52
N ASP A 166 -6.95 -7.06 -6.71
CA ASP A 166 -7.02 -5.65 -7.13
C ASP A 166 -8.45 -5.09 -7.03
N GLY A 167 -8.57 -3.82 -6.64
CA GLY A 167 -9.86 -3.14 -6.48
C GLY A 167 -10.69 -3.62 -5.29
N THR A 168 -10.11 -4.41 -4.38
CA THR A 168 -10.82 -4.92 -3.20
C THR A 168 -10.88 -3.88 -2.09
N VAL A 169 -12.06 -3.71 -1.50
CA VAL A 169 -12.26 -2.80 -0.37
C VAL A 169 -12.63 -3.62 0.86
N LEU A 170 -11.71 -3.74 1.82
CA LEU A 170 -12.00 -4.48 3.04
C LEU A 170 -12.91 -3.66 3.96
N PRO A 171 -14.04 -4.23 4.43
CA PRO A 171 -14.89 -3.57 5.41
C PRO A 171 -14.16 -3.35 6.75
N PRO A 172 -14.60 -2.38 7.56
CA PRO A 172 -14.01 -2.13 8.86
C PRO A 172 -14.28 -3.32 9.79
N ASP A 173 -13.42 -3.51 10.80
CA ASP A 173 -13.50 -4.62 11.76
C ASP A 173 -13.39 -6.04 11.16
N MET A 174 -13.02 -6.15 9.87
CA MET A 174 -12.84 -7.44 9.24
C MET A 174 -11.57 -8.12 9.74
N VAL A 175 -11.69 -9.41 10.09
CA VAL A 175 -10.55 -10.28 10.37
C VAL A 175 -10.45 -11.32 9.26
N ILE A 176 -9.35 -11.30 8.53
CA ILE A 176 -9.07 -12.24 7.45
C ILE A 176 -8.17 -13.35 7.99
N PRO A 177 -8.64 -14.61 8.07
CA PRO A 177 -7.85 -15.73 8.57
C PRO A 177 -6.67 -16.04 7.64
N PRO A 178 -5.62 -16.73 8.13
CA PRO A 178 -4.46 -17.05 7.30
C PRO A 178 -4.84 -17.90 6.10
N TYR A 179 -4.04 -17.83 5.03
CA TYR A 179 -4.28 -18.56 3.78
C TYR A 179 -5.62 -18.23 3.11
N SER A 180 -6.15 -17.02 3.31
CA SER A 180 -7.40 -16.60 2.71
C SER A 180 -7.18 -15.76 1.46
N ARG A 181 -8.06 -15.95 0.47
CA ARG A 181 -8.17 -15.10 -0.72
C ARG A 181 -9.40 -14.21 -0.60
N VAL A 182 -9.21 -12.91 -0.70
CA VAL A 182 -10.26 -11.90 -0.55
C VAL A 182 -10.42 -11.11 -1.84
N ARG A 183 -11.68 -10.90 -2.24
CA ARG A 183 -12.03 -10.15 -3.45
C ARG A 183 -13.30 -9.34 -3.23
N GLY A 184 -13.39 -8.22 -3.95
CA GLY A 184 -14.63 -7.50 -4.18
C GLY A 184 -14.74 -6.18 -3.43
N ASN A 185 -15.80 -5.44 -3.71
CA ASN A 185 -16.08 -4.15 -3.08
C ASN A 185 -17.58 -4.13 -2.71
N PRO A 186 -17.97 -4.48 -1.46
CA PRO A 186 -17.11 -4.78 -0.30
C PRO A 186 -16.46 -6.17 -0.36
N GLY A 187 -15.24 -6.27 0.15
CA GLY A 187 -14.37 -7.44 0.12
C GLY A 187 -14.92 -8.60 0.93
N ARG A 188 -14.95 -9.79 0.32
CA ARG A 188 -15.36 -11.03 0.95
C ARG A 188 -14.33 -12.11 0.70
N ILE A 189 -14.20 -13.04 1.65
CA ILE A 189 -13.34 -14.20 1.49
C ILE A 189 -13.98 -15.11 0.44
N VAL A 190 -13.31 -15.28 -0.69
CA VAL A 190 -13.81 -16.07 -1.83
C VAL A 190 -13.30 -17.50 -1.78
N GLY A 191 -12.17 -17.73 -1.13
CA GLY A 191 -11.62 -19.06 -0.97
C GLY A 191 -10.36 -19.07 -0.12
N THR A 192 -9.77 -20.25 -0.02
CA THR A 192 -8.50 -20.47 0.65
C THR A 192 -7.40 -20.75 -0.36
N ILE A 193 -6.17 -20.49 0.06
CA ILE A 193 -4.94 -20.65 -0.70
C ILE A 193 -4.22 -21.86 -0.11
N PRO A 194 -3.54 -22.69 -0.93
CA PRO A 194 -2.73 -23.77 -0.40
C PRO A 194 -1.58 -23.23 0.46
N GLU A 195 -1.24 -23.95 1.53
CA GLU A 195 -0.18 -23.55 2.47
C GLU A 195 1.20 -23.48 1.78
N CYS A 196 1.41 -24.29 0.73
CA CYS A 196 2.63 -24.27 -0.08
C CYS A 196 2.89 -22.92 -0.76
N ALA A 197 1.85 -22.14 -1.05
CA ALA A 197 2.00 -20.84 -1.71
C ALA A 197 2.76 -19.84 -0.84
N CYS A 198 2.82 -20.04 0.48
CA CYS A 198 3.51 -19.09 1.35
C CYS A 198 5.02 -19.04 1.12
N VAL A 199 5.63 -20.19 0.81
CA VAL A 199 7.06 -20.28 0.44
C VAL A 199 7.29 -19.63 -0.91
N GLU A 200 6.44 -19.94 -1.88
CA GLU A 200 6.49 -19.37 -3.23
C GLU A 200 6.35 -17.84 -3.18
N PHE A 201 5.43 -17.30 -2.39
CA PHE A 201 5.29 -15.86 -2.20
C PHE A 201 6.55 -15.24 -1.60
N ALA A 202 7.15 -15.87 -0.59
CA ALA A 202 8.39 -15.38 0.00
C ALA A 202 9.54 -15.36 -1.03
N GLU A 203 9.69 -16.42 -1.82
CA GLU A 203 10.71 -16.53 -2.88
C GLU A 203 10.50 -15.50 -3.99
N ILE A 204 9.28 -15.36 -4.50
CA ILE A 204 8.95 -14.35 -5.50
C ILE A 204 9.25 -12.95 -4.94
N ARG A 205 8.98 -12.67 -3.66
CA ARG A 205 9.31 -11.36 -3.06
C ARG A 205 10.80 -11.10 -2.95
N VAL A 206 11.59 -12.13 -2.63
CA VAL A 206 13.05 -12.01 -2.61
C VAL A 206 13.57 -11.78 -4.03
N GLY A 207 13.05 -12.50 -5.03
CA GLY A 207 13.34 -12.28 -6.45
C GLY A 207 12.99 -10.87 -6.91
N ASP A 208 11.75 -10.43 -6.67
CA ASP A 208 11.25 -9.08 -6.96
C ASP A 208 12.16 -7.98 -6.38
N TYR A 209 12.74 -8.22 -5.19
CA TYR A 209 13.68 -7.32 -4.55
C TYR A 209 15.06 -7.35 -5.22
N LEU A 210 15.61 -8.54 -5.47
CA LEU A 210 16.92 -8.68 -6.11
C LEU A 210 16.92 -8.13 -7.53
N ASP A 211 15.85 -8.35 -8.30
CA ASP A 211 15.70 -7.82 -9.65
C ASP A 211 15.64 -6.28 -9.64
N PHE A 212 14.92 -5.71 -8.67
CA PHE A 212 14.87 -4.25 -8.50
C PHE A 212 16.25 -3.67 -8.16
N VAL A 213 16.98 -4.31 -7.24
CA VAL A 213 18.34 -3.89 -6.87
C VAL A 213 19.31 -4.06 -8.04
N GLY A 214 19.20 -5.16 -8.79
CA GLY A 214 20.01 -5.42 -9.98
C GLY A 214 19.81 -4.35 -11.05
N GLY A 215 18.56 -3.96 -11.32
CA GLY A 215 18.23 -2.89 -12.25
C GLY A 215 18.85 -1.55 -11.84
N LEU A 216 18.74 -1.16 -10.58
CA LEU A 216 19.32 0.10 -10.08
C LEU A 216 20.85 0.18 -10.21
N VAL A 217 21.54 -0.95 -10.08
CA VAL A 217 23.01 -0.99 -10.16
C VAL A 217 23.50 -0.86 -11.61
N VAL A 218 22.76 -1.42 -12.58
CA VAL A 218 23.12 -1.34 -14.01
C VAL A 218 23.00 0.09 -14.52
N ASP A 219 21.94 0.80 -14.11
CA ASP A 219 21.69 2.19 -14.52
C ASP A 219 22.69 3.18 -13.88
N GLY A 220 23.27 2.83 -12.71
CA GLY A 220 24.22 3.70 -11.99
C GLY A 220 25.67 3.67 -12.48
N ASN A 221 26.03 2.81 -13.44
CA ASN A 221 27.41 2.66 -13.94
C ASN A 221 27.61 3.28 -15.34
N GLY A 222 26.68 4.15 -15.77
CA GLY A 222 26.72 4.86 -17.05
C GLY A 222 27.03 6.34 -16.91
N ASN A 223 28.16 6.72 -16.29
CA ASN A 223 28.84 7.99 -16.52
C ASN A 223 30.29 7.98 -15.99
#